data_AF-A0A3D6DYJ2-F1
#
_entry.id   AF-A0A3D6DYJ2-F1
#
_cell.length_a   1.000
_cell.length_b   1.000
_cell.length_c   1.000
_cell.angle_alpha   90.00
_cell.angle_beta   90.00
_cell.angle_gamma   90.00
#
_symmetry.space_group_name_H-M   'P 1'
#
loop_
_entity.id
_entity.type
_entity.pdbx_description
1 polymer ?
#
loop_
_entity_poly.entity_id
_entity_poly.type
_entity_poly.pdbx_seq_one_letter_code
_entity_poly.pdbx_strand_id
1 'polypeptide(L)'
;MNNQVSAKADIAQIRIGFVGDFGLGTAHTKLLAELGDEVLHSEVLALLSSVDLLIGNLECTIQDRDASGELTANLFVASSVTTALVRVPNLHLCLANNHIADYGLSGLKSTLDTLSRSAIPHFGAGCTYADAVSPHVVDVRDRTVGT
;
A
#
# COMPACT_ATOMS: atom_id res chain seq x y z
N MET A 1 -34.95 26.18 36.03
CA MET A 1 -34.95 25.48 34.74
C MET A 1 -33.49 25.26 34.36
N ASN A 2 -32.96 24.04 34.57
CA ASN A 2 -31.59 23.69 34.21
C ASN A 2 -31.56 23.29 32.74
N ASN A 3 -30.94 24.12 31.90
CA ASN A 3 -30.58 23.76 30.53
C ASN A 3 -29.31 22.89 30.59
N GLN A 4 -29.48 21.58 30.68
CA GLN A 4 -28.42 20.66 30.27
C GLN A 4 -28.36 20.68 28.75
N VAL A 5 -27.40 21.42 28.21
CA VAL A 5 -26.96 21.23 26.82
C VAL A 5 -26.36 19.83 26.77
N SER A 6 -27.06 18.91 26.10
CA SER A 6 -26.55 17.57 25.79
C SER A 6 -25.20 17.74 25.10
N ALA A 7 -24.13 17.34 25.78
CA ALA A 7 -22.82 17.23 25.15
C ALA A 7 -22.97 16.24 23.98
N LYS A 8 -22.78 16.75 22.76
CA LYS A 8 -22.66 15.91 21.57
C LYS A 8 -21.60 14.87 21.90
N ALA A 9 -21.94 13.58 21.84
CA ALA A 9 -20.97 12.52 22.06
C ALA A 9 -19.75 12.82 21.18
N ASP A 10 -18.57 12.91 21.80
CA ASP A 10 -17.32 13.20 21.12
C ASP A 10 -17.07 12.03 20.17
N ILE A 11 -17.45 12.20 18.90
CA ILE A 11 -17.34 11.14 17.91
C ILE A 11 -15.84 10.97 17.72
N ALA A 12 -15.30 9.80 18.09
CA ALA A 12 -13.89 9.52 17.89
C ALA A 12 -13.50 9.84 16.44
N GLN A 13 -12.69 10.88 16.27
CA GLN A 13 -12.24 11.31 14.95
C GLN A 13 -11.31 10.23 14.38
N ILE A 14 -11.55 9.84 13.13
CA ILE A 14 -10.68 8.95 12.38
C ILE A 14 -9.90 9.80 11.38
N ARG A 15 -8.58 9.60 11.31
CA ARG A 15 -7.70 10.22 10.33
C ARG A 15 -7.37 9.17 9.27
N ILE A 16 -7.80 9.44 8.04
CA ILE A 16 -7.47 8.61 6.88
C ILE A 16 -6.50 9.40 6.01
N GLY A 17 -5.34 8.83 5.74
CA GLY A 17 -4.34 9.37 4.83
C GLY A 17 -4.46 8.74 3.45
N PHE A 18 -4.31 9.54 2.41
CA PHE A 18 -4.14 9.08 1.04
C PHE A 18 -2.82 9.62 0.52
N VAL A 19 -2.03 8.75 -0.07
CA VAL A 19 -0.84 9.12 -0.83
C VAL A 19 -1.02 8.65 -2.26
N GLY A 20 -0.38 9.37 -3.18
CA GLY A 20 -0.44 9.05 -4.60
C GLY A 20 0.38 7.80 -4.94
N ASP A 21 0.83 7.79 -6.18
CA ASP A 21 1.50 6.65 -6.78
C ASP A 21 2.85 6.37 -6.12
N PHE A 22 2.96 5.20 -5.51
CA PHE A 22 4.21 4.58 -5.07
C PHE A 22 4.89 3.95 -6.29
N GLY A 23 5.49 4.81 -7.12
CA GLY A 23 6.36 4.43 -8.23
C GLY A 23 7.72 3.93 -7.76
N LEU A 24 7.74 2.81 -7.03
CA LEU A 24 9.00 2.18 -6.61
C LEU A 24 9.57 1.46 -7.83
N GLY A 25 10.42 2.15 -8.59
CA GLY A 25 11.17 1.57 -9.71
C GLY A 25 12.49 0.92 -9.28
N THR A 26 13.27 0.44 -10.25
CA THR A 26 14.58 -0.21 -10.04
C THR A 26 15.58 0.62 -9.25
N ALA A 27 15.52 1.96 -9.33
CA ALA A 27 16.33 2.86 -8.50
C ALA A 27 16.07 2.67 -7.00
N HIS A 28 14.82 2.41 -6.62
CA HIS A 28 14.43 2.18 -5.22
C HIS A 28 14.89 0.82 -4.72
N THR A 29 14.95 -0.20 -5.59
CA THR A 29 15.59 -1.49 -5.24
C THR A 29 17.06 -1.30 -4.89
N LYS A 30 17.79 -0.47 -5.64
CA LYS A 30 19.20 -0.16 -5.36
C LYS A 30 19.34 0.61 -4.04
N LEU A 31 18.56 1.67 -3.86
CA LEU A 31 18.57 2.47 -2.63
C LEU A 31 18.23 1.62 -1.40
N LEU A 32 17.25 0.72 -1.51
CA LEU A 32 16.91 -0.21 -0.45
C LEU A 32 18.04 -1.20 -0.15
N ALA A 33 18.79 -1.67 -1.16
CA ALA A 33 19.95 -2.52 -0.92
C ALA A 33 21.10 -1.78 -0.20
N GLU A 34 21.26 -0.48 -0.45
CA GLU A 34 22.29 0.36 0.15
C GLU A 34 21.93 0.84 1.57
N LEU A 35 20.69 1.30 1.75
CA LEU A 35 20.21 1.94 2.97
C LEU A 35 19.46 0.98 3.89
N GLY A 36 19.08 -0.20 3.38
CA GLY A 36 18.14 -1.08 4.06
C GLY A 36 16.84 -0.35 4.36
N ASP A 37 16.29 -0.63 5.53
CA ASP A 37 15.01 -0.07 5.97
C ASP A 37 15.02 1.46 6.10
N GLU A 38 16.19 2.10 6.28
CA GLU A 38 16.34 3.57 6.36
C GLU A 38 16.08 4.27 5.01
N VAL A 39 15.84 3.52 3.93
CA VAL A 39 15.35 4.09 2.66
C VAL A 39 14.07 4.91 2.85
N LEU A 40 13.25 4.55 3.84
CA LEU A 40 12.14 5.37 4.29
C LEU A 40 12.61 6.29 5.42
N HIS A 41 12.88 7.55 5.06
CA HIS A 41 13.33 8.56 6.01
C HIS A 41 12.38 8.68 7.22
N SER A 42 12.96 8.82 8.42
CA SER A 42 12.22 8.77 9.68
C SER A 42 11.10 9.82 9.79
N GLU A 43 11.30 11.02 9.25
CA GLU A 43 10.26 12.07 9.23
C GLU A 43 9.08 11.69 8.32
N VAL A 44 9.35 11.05 7.18
CA VAL A 44 8.30 10.56 6.27
C VAL A 44 7.55 9.42 6.94
N LEU A 45 8.28 8.47 7.55
CA LEU A 45 7.67 7.39 8.31
C LEU A 45 6.77 7.93 9.44
N ALA A 46 7.22 8.94 10.18
CA ALA A 46 6.44 9.57 11.25
C ALA A 46 5.16 10.25 10.70
N LEU A 47 5.26 10.91 9.55
CA LEU A 47 4.10 11.52 8.88
C LEU A 47 3.09 10.46 8.44
N LEU A 48 3.56 9.40 7.76
CA LEU A 48 2.72 8.30 7.29
C LEU A 48 2.09 7.52 8.46
N SER A 49 2.77 7.46 9.60
CA SER A 49 2.29 6.81 10.83
C SER A 49 1.27 7.65 11.63
N SER A 50 1.01 8.90 11.22
CA SER A 50 0.15 9.82 11.98
C SER A 50 -1.36 9.65 11.74
N VAL A 51 -1.74 8.64 10.95
CA VAL A 51 -3.12 8.34 10.55
C VAL A 51 -3.57 6.97 11.05
N ASP A 52 -4.87 6.80 11.22
CA ASP A 52 -5.47 5.53 11.67
C ASP A 52 -5.60 4.51 10.51
N LEU A 53 -5.65 5.01 9.27
CA LEU A 53 -5.65 4.22 8.04
C LEU A 53 -4.90 5.01 6.96
N LEU A 54 -3.95 4.38 6.29
CA LEU A 54 -3.21 4.95 5.17
C LEU A 54 -3.47 4.14 3.90
N ILE A 55 -3.91 4.82 2.84
CA ILE A 55 -4.15 4.21 1.54
C ILE A 55 -3.11 4.74 0.55
N GLY A 56 -2.37 3.82 -0.07
CA GLY A 56 -1.39 4.12 -1.10
C GLY A 56 -1.77 3.52 -2.44
N ASN A 57 -1.45 4.19 -3.56
CA ASN A 57 -1.61 3.62 -4.89
C ASN A 57 -0.29 2.94 -5.32
N LEU A 58 -0.24 1.62 -5.45
CA LEU A 58 0.99 0.93 -5.87
C LEU A 58 1.09 0.95 -7.41
N GLU A 59 2.05 1.71 -7.93
CA GLU A 59 2.25 1.90 -9.37
C GLU A 59 3.28 0.93 -9.97
N CYS A 60 3.93 0.09 -9.15
CA CYS A 60 4.94 -0.85 -9.63
C CYS A 60 4.54 -2.32 -9.44
N THR A 61 5.05 -3.16 -10.33
CA THR A 61 4.98 -4.62 -10.16
C THR A 61 6.06 -5.07 -9.17
N ILE A 62 5.69 -5.90 -8.20
CA ILE A 62 6.65 -6.50 -7.27
C ILE A 62 7.07 -7.88 -7.78
N GLN A 63 8.34 -8.02 -8.15
CA GLN A 63 8.86 -9.28 -8.65
C GLN A 63 10.38 -9.39 -8.48
N ASP A 64 10.84 -10.58 -8.09
CA ASP A 64 12.25 -10.95 -8.12
C ASP A 64 12.57 -11.60 -9.47
N ARG A 65 13.39 -10.94 -10.30
CA ARG A 65 13.91 -11.48 -11.56
C ARG A 65 15.41 -11.30 -11.61
N ASP A 66 16.07 -12.19 -12.35
CA ASP A 66 17.44 -11.97 -12.80
C ASP A 66 17.43 -10.71 -13.70
N ALA A 67 18.33 -9.75 -13.43
CA ALA A 67 18.41 -8.47 -14.14
C ALA A 67 18.81 -8.58 -15.63
N SER A 68 18.70 -9.76 -16.23
CA SER A 68 19.21 -10.14 -17.56
C SER A 68 18.20 -9.99 -18.70
N GLY A 69 16.94 -9.62 -18.40
CA GLY A 69 15.95 -9.32 -19.43
C GLY A 69 15.92 -7.82 -19.74
N GLU A 70 16.12 -7.45 -21.01
CA GLU A 70 15.68 -6.14 -21.51
C GLU A 70 14.17 -6.04 -21.32
N LEU A 71 13.75 -5.25 -20.33
CA LEU A 71 12.34 -4.98 -20.09
C LEU A 71 12.10 -3.51 -20.42
N THR A 72 11.27 -3.31 -21.43
CA THR A 72 10.79 -2.01 -21.91
C THR A 72 9.62 -1.47 -21.07
N ALA A 73 9.18 -2.20 -20.04
CA ALA A 73 8.27 -1.71 -19.01
C ALA A 73 9.10 -1.35 -17.76
N ASN A 74 9.02 -0.09 -17.31
CA ASN A 74 10.04 0.54 -16.46
C ASN A 74 9.71 0.56 -14.95
N LEU A 75 8.54 0.04 -14.53
CA LEU A 75 8.06 0.16 -13.15
C LEU A 75 7.91 -1.20 -12.48
N PHE A 76 9.05 -1.75 -12.07
CA PHE A 76 9.09 -2.88 -11.14
C PHE A 76 10.06 -2.64 -9.99
N VAL A 77 9.84 -3.38 -8.92
CA VAL A 77 10.70 -3.41 -7.72
C VAL A 77 10.87 -4.84 -7.23
N ALA A 78 12.03 -5.13 -6.65
CA ALA A 78 12.26 -6.40 -5.95
C ALA A 78 11.35 -6.56 -4.73
N SER A 79 11.07 -7.80 -4.35
CA SER A 79 10.20 -8.15 -3.21
C SER A 79 10.73 -7.65 -1.87
N SER A 80 12.04 -7.39 -1.78
CA SER A 80 12.69 -6.77 -0.62
C SER A 80 12.05 -5.44 -0.24
N VAL A 81 11.40 -4.73 -1.18
CA VAL A 81 10.67 -3.49 -0.89
C VAL A 81 9.68 -3.62 0.26
N THR A 82 9.14 -4.82 0.47
CA THR A 82 8.19 -5.07 1.54
C THR A 82 8.81 -4.86 2.92
N THR A 83 10.13 -4.98 3.12
CA THR A 83 10.77 -4.71 4.42
C THR A 83 10.62 -3.25 4.84
N ALA A 84 10.68 -2.32 3.88
CA ALA A 84 10.43 -0.91 4.14
C ALA A 84 8.93 -0.62 4.30
N LEU A 85 8.07 -1.22 3.45
CA LEU A 85 6.63 -0.96 3.47
C LEU A 85 5.96 -1.42 4.77
N VAL A 86 6.37 -2.55 5.34
CA VAL A 86 5.80 -3.04 6.62
C VAL A 86 6.14 -2.14 7.81
N ARG A 87 7.09 -1.22 7.68
CA ARG A 87 7.37 -0.22 8.72
C ARG A 87 6.27 0.84 8.80
N VAL A 88 5.51 1.06 7.73
CA VAL A 88 4.43 2.03 7.70
C VAL A 88 3.17 1.40 8.31
N PRO A 89 2.77 1.77 9.53
CA PRO A 89 1.62 1.16 10.17
C PRO A 89 0.35 1.53 9.43
N ASN A 90 -0.64 0.62 9.44
CA ASN A 90 -1.95 0.82 8.82
C ASN A 90 -1.89 1.17 7.32
N LEU A 91 -0.84 0.74 6.61
CA LEU A 91 -0.72 0.88 5.16
C LEU A 91 -1.56 -0.18 4.43
N HIS A 92 -2.43 0.29 3.55
CA HIS A 92 -3.24 -0.50 2.63
C HIS A 92 -2.94 -0.06 1.20
N LEU A 93 -2.69 -1.00 0.29
CA LEU A 93 -2.29 -0.70 -1.07
C LEU A 93 -3.43 -0.94 -2.07
N CYS A 94 -3.82 0.13 -2.75
CA CYS A 94 -4.63 0.06 -3.96
C CYS A 94 -3.75 -0.38 -5.14
N LEU A 95 -4.18 -1.41 -5.85
CA LEU A 95 -3.52 -2.00 -7.01
C LEU A 95 -4.25 -1.67 -8.33
N ALA A 96 -5.35 -0.92 -8.27
CA ALA A 96 -6.11 -0.48 -9.45
C ALA A 96 -5.37 0.62 -10.24
N ASN A 97 -4.07 0.40 -10.46
CA ASN A 97 -3.18 1.28 -11.18
C ASN A 97 -3.02 0.80 -12.63
N ASN A 98 -2.76 1.71 -13.56
CA ASN A 98 -2.57 1.39 -14.96
C ASN A 98 -1.36 0.47 -15.23
N HIS A 99 -0.39 0.37 -14.30
CA HIS A 99 0.81 -0.45 -14.45
C HIS A 99 0.73 -1.86 -13.82
N ILE A 100 -0.36 -2.21 -13.13
CA ILE A 100 -0.47 -3.48 -12.39
C ILE A 100 -0.37 -4.73 -13.30
N ALA A 101 -0.64 -4.56 -14.60
CA ALA A 101 -0.64 -5.62 -15.60
C ALA A 101 0.51 -5.52 -16.61
N ASP A 102 1.50 -4.65 -16.41
CA ASP A 102 2.62 -4.44 -17.35
C ASP A 102 3.41 -5.73 -17.64
N TYR A 103 3.49 -6.63 -16.65
CA TYR A 103 4.14 -7.95 -16.77
C TYR A 103 3.14 -9.10 -16.89
N GLY A 104 1.92 -8.77 -17.33
CA GLY A 104 0.80 -9.69 -17.47
C GLY A 104 0.43 -10.39 -16.17
N LEU A 105 -0.26 -11.53 -16.31
CA LEU A 105 -0.76 -12.31 -15.18
C LEU A 105 0.37 -12.77 -14.23
N SER A 106 1.57 -13.01 -14.77
CA SER A 106 2.72 -13.43 -13.96
C SER A 106 3.18 -12.36 -12.98
N GLY A 107 3.25 -11.09 -13.42
CA GLY A 107 3.61 -9.96 -12.56
C GLY A 107 2.53 -9.61 -11.56
N LEU A 108 1.26 -9.63 -11.98
CA LEU A 108 0.12 -9.45 -11.08
C LEU A 108 0.15 -10.50 -9.96
N LYS A 109 0.28 -11.79 -10.31
CA LYS A 109 0.34 -12.88 -9.33
C LYS A 109 1.55 -12.73 -8.39
N SER A 110 2.72 -12.35 -8.94
CA SER A 110 3.91 -12.08 -8.12
C SER A 110 3.66 -10.97 -7.10
N THR A 111 2.99 -9.89 -7.52
CA THR A 111 2.65 -8.76 -6.65
C THR A 111 1.69 -9.18 -5.54
N LEU A 112 0.57 -9.83 -5.90
CA LEU A 112 -0.43 -10.34 -4.96
C LEU A 112 0.17 -11.32 -3.95
N ASP A 113 0.95 -12.30 -4.43
CA ASP A 113 1.61 -13.30 -3.58
C ASP A 113 2.60 -12.64 -2.61
N THR A 114 3.33 -11.62 -3.08
CA THR A 114 4.34 -10.92 -2.25
C THR A 114 3.70 -10.08 -1.18
N LEU A 115 2.68 -9.27 -1.52
CA LEU A 115 1.95 -8.47 -0.53
C LEU A 115 1.24 -9.36 0.50
N SER A 116 0.63 -10.47 0.05
CA SER A 116 0.00 -11.45 0.93
C SER A 116 0.99 -12.08 1.91
N ARG A 117 2.18 -12.52 1.43
CA ARG A 117 3.23 -13.10 2.28
C ARG A 117 3.77 -12.12 3.31
N SER A 118 3.85 -10.84 2.96
CA SER A 118 4.31 -9.78 3.87
C SER A 118 3.20 -9.19 4.75
N ALA A 119 1.99 -9.78 4.71
CA ALA A 119 0.82 -9.33 5.45
C ALA A 119 0.46 -7.85 5.22
N ILE A 120 0.70 -7.34 4.00
CA ILE A 120 0.32 -5.99 3.59
C ILE A 120 -1.08 -6.07 2.95
N PRO A 121 -2.10 -5.45 3.55
CA PRO A 121 -3.44 -5.39 2.96
C PRO A 121 -3.42 -4.71 1.60
N HIS A 122 -4.16 -5.26 0.64
CA HIS A 122 -4.20 -4.74 -0.72
C HIS A 122 -5.53 -5.06 -1.41
N PHE A 123 -5.87 -4.25 -2.41
CA PHE A 123 -7.17 -4.33 -3.12
C PHE A 123 -7.10 -3.70 -4.51
N GLY A 124 -8.18 -3.83 -5.30
CA GLY A 124 -8.29 -3.19 -6.61
C GLY A 124 -7.63 -3.96 -7.77
N ALA A 125 -7.06 -5.14 -7.51
CA ALA A 125 -6.63 -6.09 -8.53
C ALA A 125 -6.73 -7.52 -8.02
N GLY A 126 -6.89 -8.48 -8.91
CA GLY A 126 -7.04 -9.89 -8.55
C GLY A 126 -6.94 -10.83 -9.74
N CYS A 127 -6.77 -12.13 -9.46
CA CYS A 127 -6.69 -13.17 -10.49
C CYS A 127 -8.03 -13.42 -11.20
N THR A 128 -9.13 -12.96 -10.61
CA THR A 128 -10.47 -12.98 -11.22
C THR A 128 -11.09 -11.58 -11.18
N TYR A 129 -12.11 -11.36 -12.02
CA TYR A 129 -12.88 -10.12 -11.99
C TYR A 129 -13.53 -9.88 -10.61
N ALA A 130 -14.05 -10.94 -9.98
CA ALA A 130 -14.68 -10.85 -8.66
C ALA A 130 -13.69 -10.38 -7.58
N ASP A 131 -12.45 -10.90 -7.60
CA ASP A 131 -11.40 -10.47 -6.69
C ASP A 131 -11.02 -9.00 -6.94
N ALA A 132 -10.90 -8.60 -8.20
CA ALA A 132 -10.48 -7.25 -8.58
C ALA A 132 -11.49 -6.15 -8.21
N VAL A 133 -12.79 -6.47 -8.20
CA VAL A 133 -13.86 -5.51 -7.89
C VAL A 133 -14.39 -5.63 -6.46
N SER A 134 -13.89 -6.58 -5.67
CA SER A 134 -14.33 -6.73 -4.28
C SER A 134 -13.95 -5.46 -3.50
N PRO A 135 -14.90 -4.84 -2.77
CA PRO A 135 -14.59 -3.69 -1.94
C PRO A 135 -13.64 -4.13 -0.83
N HIS A 136 -12.69 -3.25 -0.49
CA HIS A 136 -11.85 -3.47 0.68
C HIS A 136 -12.50 -2.82 1.88
N VAL A 137 -12.86 -3.63 2.87
CA VAL A 137 -13.61 -3.21 4.04
C VAL A 137 -12.78 -3.48 5.29
N VAL A 138 -12.54 -2.45 6.09
CA VAL A 138 -11.71 -2.53 7.29
C VAL A 138 -12.36 -1.78 8.45
N ASP A 139 -12.28 -2.36 9.65
CA ASP A 139 -12.67 -1.68 10.88
C ASP A 139 -11.52 -0.82 11.39
N VAL A 140 -11.77 0.47 11.54
CA VAL A 140 -10.84 1.48 12.06
C VAL A 140 -11.48 2.10 13.29
N ARG A 141 -10.89 1.83 14.46
CA ARG A 141 -11.48 2.18 15.77
C ARG A 141 -12.88 1.56 15.93
N ASP A 142 -13.92 2.38 16.02
CA ASP A 142 -15.32 1.99 16.19
C ASP A 142 -16.15 2.22 14.91
N ARG A 143 -15.49 2.30 13.74
CA ARG A 143 -16.14 2.51 12.43
C ARG A 143 -15.64 1.52 11.40
N THR A 144 -16.53 1.13 10.50
CA THR A 144 -16.18 0.38 9.29
C THR A 144 -15.96 1.34 8.14
N VAL A 145 -14.83 1.21 7.46
CA VAL A 145 -14.43 1.98 6.27
C VAL A 145 -14.37 1.05 5.07
N GLY A 146 -15.07 1.41 3.99
CA GLY A 146 -14.99 0.74 2.70
C GLY A 146 -14.25 1.62 1.69
N THR A 147 -13.33 1.02 0.93
CA THR A 147 -12.59 1.66 -0.17
C THR A 147 -12.82 0.92 -1.47
#